data_AF-A0A9D8IYU4-F1
#
_entry.id   AF-A0A9D8IYU4-F1
#
_cell.length_a   1.000
_cell.length_b   1.000
_cell.length_c   1.000
_cell.angle_alpha   90.00
_cell.angle_beta   90.00
_cell.angle_gamma   90.00
#
_symmetry.space_group_name_H-M   'P 1'
#
loop_
_entity.id
_entity.type
_entity.pdbx_description
1 polymer ?
#
loop_
_entity_poly.entity_id
_entity_poly.type
_entity_poly.pdbx_seq_one_letter_code
_entity_poly.pdbx_strand_id
1 'polypeptide(L)'
;MHRFTYRFTSPGNDGAYMIDLFGIETGMYRFYLHVEPDDVDKIQRFETEERGLVVKGGLIRYRFEYHGQHGKTVRLSKNIQLTNIREDIAAAHQLSFLGDKKLFDDWNKELDKFERDLGKKDSAKARQELDKFGKEVDKLRKETIKHEDKKIPKPSKFITQDAYQVIREDIDILLNQLPKK
;
A
#
# COMPACT_ATOMS: atom_id res chain seq x y z
N MET A 1 -4.98 -17.39 4.89
CA MET A 1 -3.96 -16.35 5.21
C MET A 1 -2.63 -17.07 5.37
N HIS A 2 -1.72 -16.92 4.41
CA HIS A 2 -0.38 -17.49 4.53
C HIS A 2 0.48 -16.52 5.35
N ARG A 3 1.00 -16.99 6.49
CA ARG A 3 1.90 -16.20 7.35
C ARG A 3 3.33 -16.59 7.01
N PHE A 4 4.07 -15.64 6.45
CA PHE A 4 5.51 -15.77 6.25
C PHE A 4 6.22 -14.88 7.26
N THR A 5 7.19 -15.43 7.97
CA THR A 5 8.07 -14.69 8.86
C THR A 5 9.49 -14.92 8.36
N TYR A 6 10.08 -13.88 7.77
CA TYR A 6 11.48 -13.88 7.38
C TYR A 6 12.27 -13.15 8.47
N ARG A 7 13.22 -13.85 9.09
CA ARG A 7 14.18 -13.24 9.99
C ARG A 7 15.46 -13.02 9.22
N PHE A 8 15.81 -11.76 8.98
CA PHE A 8 17.16 -11.41 8.60
C PHE A 8 17.98 -11.30 9.89
N THR A 9 19.17 -11.89 9.93
CA THR A 9 20.18 -11.48 10.89
C THR A 9 20.58 -10.03 10.59
N SER A 10 21.04 -9.29 11.60
CA SER A 10 21.49 -7.90 11.44
C SER A 10 22.23 -7.74 10.11
N PRO A 11 21.83 -6.78 9.25
CA PRO A 11 22.59 -6.53 8.04
C PRO A 11 24.05 -6.30 8.43
N GLY A 12 24.98 -7.02 7.79
CA GLY A 12 26.39 -7.00 8.21
C GLY A 12 27.05 -5.61 8.12
N ASN A 13 26.40 -4.63 7.48
CA ASN A 13 26.83 -3.24 7.39
C ASN A 13 25.62 -2.27 7.41
N ASP A 14 25.85 -1.01 7.82
CA ASP A 14 24.90 0.10 7.62
C ASP A 14 24.63 0.33 6.13
N GLY A 15 23.40 0.70 5.78
CA GLY A 15 23.08 1.03 4.39
C GLY A 15 21.60 0.99 4.01
N ALA A 16 21.38 1.22 2.72
CA ALA A 16 20.06 1.11 2.10
C ALA A 16 19.88 -0.26 1.46
N TYR A 17 18.81 -0.93 1.84
CA TYR A 17 18.39 -2.24 1.37
C TYR A 17 17.10 -2.13 0.59
N MET A 18 16.91 -3.06 -0.34
CA MET A 18 15.68 -3.19 -1.11
C MET A 18 15.01 -4.50 -0.73
N ILE A 19 13.73 -4.44 -0.34
CA ILE A 19 12.90 -5.61 -0.10
C ILE A 19 11.91 -5.69 -1.25
N ASP A 20 12.08 -6.69 -2.09
CA ASP A 20 11.24 -6.97 -3.25
C ASP A 20 10.31 -8.15 -2.92
N LEU A 21 9.01 -7.91 -2.94
CA LEU A 21 7.97 -8.91 -2.72
C LEU A 21 7.33 -9.29 -4.06
N PHE A 22 7.51 -10.54 -4.45
CA PHE A 22 6.96 -11.09 -5.69
C PHE A 22 5.70 -11.92 -5.42
N GLY A 23 4.60 -11.59 -6.12
CA GLY A 23 3.36 -12.35 -6.02
C GLY A 23 3.42 -13.65 -6.83
N ILE A 24 3.58 -14.80 -6.17
CA ILE A 24 3.44 -16.12 -6.82
C ILE A 24 1.96 -16.43 -7.10
N GLU A 25 1.09 -15.92 -6.24
CA GLU A 25 -0.37 -15.94 -6.33
C GLU A 25 -0.92 -14.56 -5.96
N THR A 26 -2.14 -14.23 -6.41
CA THR A 26 -2.81 -13.02 -5.95
C THR A 26 -3.21 -13.21 -4.50
N GLY A 27 -2.82 -12.28 -3.63
CA GLY A 27 -3.07 -12.41 -2.20
C GLY A 27 -2.91 -11.12 -1.42
N MET A 28 -3.43 -11.14 -0.21
CA MET A 28 -3.08 -10.17 0.82
C MET A 28 -1.90 -10.69 1.62
N TYR A 29 -0.93 -9.82 1.88
CA TYR A 29 0.19 -10.11 2.76
C TYR A 29 0.18 -9.18 3.97
N ARG A 30 0.79 -9.70 5.02
CA ARG A 30 1.20 -8.94 6.20
C ARG A 30 2.58 -9.43 6.57
N PHE A 31 3.58 -8.56 6.51
CA PHE A 31 4.93 -8.89 6.94
C PHE A 31 5.36 -8.01 8.09
N TYR A 32 6.26 -8.55 8.90
CA TYR A 32 6.85 -7.87 10.04
C TYR A 32 8.34 -7.77 9.79
N LEU A 33 8.89 -6.58 9.96
CA LEU A 33 10.33 -6.39 9.96
C LEU A 33 10.76 -6.13 11.40
N HIS A 34 11.58 -7.04 11.91
CA HIS A 34 12.24 -6.92 13.20
C HIS A 34 13.74 -6.91 12.98
N VAL A 35 14.42 -5.91 13.52
CA VAL A 35 15.88 -5.81 13.44
C VAL A 35 16.46 -5.88 14.84
N GLU A 36 17.38 -6.82 15.04
CA GLU A 36 18.16 -6.99 16.27
C GLU A 36 19.63 -6.74 15.94
N PRO A 37 20.31 -5.85 16.66
CA PRO A 37 21.75 -5.68 16.49
C PRO A 37 22.52 -6.88 17.06
N ASP A 38 23.69 -7.15 16.50
CA ASP A 38 24.59 -8.22 16.97
C ASP A 38 25.18 -7.96 18.37
N ASP A 39 25.17 -6.69 18.81
CA ASP A 39 25.72 -6.24 20.08
C ASP A 39 24.59 -6.07 21.12
N VAL A 40 24.55 -6.96 22.12
CA VAL A 40 23.45 -7.11 23.10
C VAL A 40 23.21 -5.83 23.91
N ASP A 41 24.23 -4.97 24.03
CA ASP A 41 24.17 -3.72 24.80
C ASP A 41 23.69 -2.49 24.00
N LYS A 42 23.48 -2.62 22.68
CA LYS A 42 23.05 -1.53 21.79
C LYS A 42 21.70 -1.80 21.15
N ILE A 43 20.75 -2.30 21.93
CA ILE A 43 19.43 -2.71 21.45
C ILE A 43 18.75 -1.55 20.69
N GLN A 44 18.72 -1.64 19.36
CA GLN A 44 17.80 -0.92 18.52
C GLN A 44 16.75 -1.91 18.04
N ARG A 45 15.56 -1.86 18.63
CA ARG A 45 14.40 -2.60 18.13
C ARG A 45 13.66 -1.71 17.15
N PHE A 46 13.63 -2.13 15.88
CA PHE A 46 12.71 -1.60 14.90
C PHE A 46 11.69 -2.68 14.61
N GLU A 47 10.42 -2.41 14.91
CA GLU A 47 9.30 -3.27 14.58
C GLU A 47 8.31 -2.46 13.74
N THR A 48 8.02 -2.93 12.53
CA THR A 48 6.92 -2.42 11.72
C THR A 48 6.11 -3.58 11.16
N GLU A 49 4.84 -3.32 10.97
CA GLU A 49 3.90 -4.22 10.30
C GLU A 49 3.47 -3.57 9.00
N GLU A 50 3.75 -4.24 7.89
CA GLU A 50 3.36 -3.79 6.57
C GLU A 50 2.25 -4.68 6.03
N ARG A 51 1.21 -4.04 5.48
CA ARG A 51 0.10 -4.72 4.81
C ARG A 51 0.11 -4.35 3.33
N GLY A 52 -0.33 -5.27 2.50
CA GLY A 52 -0.52 -4.97 1.10
C GLY A 52 -1.28 -6.06 0.37
N LEU A 53 -1.61 -5.73 -0.87
CA LEU A 53 -2.19 -6.65 -1.83
C LEU A 53 -1.16 -6.84 -2.94
N VAL A 54 -1.03 -8.06 -3.45
CA VAL A 54 -0.14 -8.34 -4.57
C VAL A 54 -0.89 -9.19 -5.57
N VAL A 55 -0.79 -8.84 -6.86
CA VAL A 55 -1.30 -9.67 -7.95
C VAL A 55 -0.29 -10.75 -8.31
N LYS A 56 -0.75 -11.88 -8.86
CA LYS A 56 0.15 -12.88 -9.44
C LYS A 56 1.03 -12.25 -10.52
N GLY A 57 2.35 -12.41 -10.37
CA GLY A 57 3.37 -11.80 -11.22
C GLY A 57 3.70 -10.34 -10.90
N GLY A 58 3.02 -9.73 -9.92
CA GLY A 58 3.29 -8.38 -9.46
C GLY A 58 4.53 -8.28 -8.56
N LEU A 59 5.05 -7.06 -8.44
CA LEU A 59 6.22 -6.74 -7.63
C LEU A 59 5.93 -5.51 -6.76
N ILE A 60 6.15 -5.64 -5.46
CA ILE A 60 6.11 -4.53 -4.51
C ILE A 60 7.49 -4.33 -3.94
N ARG A 61 7.91 -3.07 -3.88
CA ARG A 61 9.27 -2.69 -3.54
C ARG A 61 9.28 -1.74 -2.35
N TYR A 62 9.98 -2.16 -1.30
CA TYR A 62 10.26 -1.35 -0.13
C TYR A 62 11.74 -0.97 -0.10
N ARG A 63 12.02 0.26 0.31
CA ARG A 63 13.35 0.72 0.68
C ARG A 63 13.48 0.65 2.19
N PHE A 64 14.52 -0.03 2.66
CA PHE A 64 14.84 -0.18 4.07
C PHE A 64 16.19 0.47 4.36
N GLU A 65 16.21 1.51 5.18
CA GLU A 65 17.43 2.20 5.62
C GLU A 65 17.80 1.72 7.02
N TYR A 66 18.92 1.02 7.12
CA TYR A 66 19.45 0.47 8.36
C TYR A 66 20.71 1.19 8.83
N HIS A 67 20.76 1.46 10.13
CA HIS A 67 21.91 1.99 10.83
C HIS A 67 22.07 1.23 12.15
N GLY A 68 23.20 0.56 12.35
CA GLY A 68 23.52 -0.18 13.57
C GLY A 68 24.00 0.70 14.72
N GLN A 69 24.18 2.01 14.49
CA GLN A 69 24.50 2.97 15.55
C GLN A 69 23.28 3.27 16.42
N HIS A 70 23.43 3.08 17.74
CA HIS A 70 22.41 3.42 18.72
C HIS A 70 21.98 4.90 18.59
N GLY A 71 20.67 5.14 18.54
CA GLY A 71 20.09 6.48 18.40
C GLY A 71 19.91 6.97 16.95
N LYS A 72 20.36 6.24 15.92
CA LYS A 72 19.99 6.52 14.52
C LYS A 72 18.63 5.92 14.20
N THR A 73 17.87 6.53 13.30
CA THR A 73 16.53 6.02 12.93
C THR A 73 16.66 4.94 11.85
N VAL A 74 16.14 3.74 12.12
CA VAL A 74 15.84 2.75 11.08
C VAL A 74 14.54 3.17 10.39
N ARG A 75 14.52 3.16 9.06
CA ARG A 75 13.37 3.61 8.26
C ARG A 75 12.97 2.56 7.24
N LEU A 76 11.68 2.30 7.14
CA LEU A 76 11.09 1.58 6.02
C LEU A 76 10.25 2.57 5.21
N SER A 77 10.35 2.50 3.89
CA SER A 77 9.60 3.36 2.98
C SER A 77 9.12 2.56 1.79
N LYS A 78 7.82 2.60 1.54
CA LYS A 78 7.21 1.98 0.36
C LYS A 78 7.35 2.95 -0.84
N ASN A 79 7.81 2.46 -1.98
CA ASN A 79 7.86 3.25 -3.20
C ASN A 79 6.63 2.94 -4.06
N ILE A 80 5.73 3.91 -4.19
CA ILE A 80 4.47 3.76 -4.89
C ILE A 80 4.49 4.49 -6.22
N GLN A 81 4.03 3.79 -7.25
CA GLN A 81 3.66 4.32 -8.56
C GLN A 81 2.16 4.13 -8.79
N LEU A 82 1.61 4.83 -9.77
CA LEU A 82 0.20 4.68 -10.15
C LEU A 82 -0.17 3.23 -10.49
N THR A 83 0.76 2.50 -11.13
CA THR A 83 0.60 1.09 -11.46
C THR A 83 0.36 0.23 -10.22
N ASN A 84 0.99 0.54 -9.08
CA ASN A 84 0.78 -0.18 -7.84
C ASN A 84 -0.66 -0.01 -7.32
N ILE A 85 -1.23 1.20 -7.38
CA ILE A 85 -2.63 1.43 -7.00
C ILE A 85 -3.58 0.62 -7.89
N ARG A 86 -3.29 0.51 -9.19
CA ARG A 86 -4.09 -0.32 -10.12
C ARG A 86 -3.99 -1.80 -9.79
N GLU A 87 -2.78 -2.27 -9.49
CA GLU A 87 -2.52 -3.65 -9.09
C GLU A 87 -3.25 -3.99 -7.78
N ASP A 88 -3.25 -3.08 -6.80
CA ASP A 88 -3.99 -3.25 -5.54
C ASP A 88 -5.50 -3.31 -5.76
N ILE A 89 -6.05 -2.45 -6.62
CA ILE A 89 -7.47 -2.48 -7.01
C ILE A 89 -7.82 -3.79 -7.71
N ALA A 90 -6.94 -4.27 -8.60
CA ALA A 90 -7.13 -5.55 -9.30
C ALA A 90 -7.06 -6.74 -8.34
N ALA A 91 -6.09 -6.76 -7.42
CA ALA A 91 -5.98 -7.77 -6.38
C ALA A 91 -7.20 -7.74 -5.45
N ALA A 92 -7.63 -6.57 -5.00
CA ALA A 92 -8.82 -6.41 -4.16
C ALA A 92 -10.07 -6.95 -4.85
N HIS A 93 -10.26 -6.68 -6.14
CA HIS A 93 -11.39 -7.23 -6.90
C HIS A 93 -11.29 -8.76 -7.05
N GLN A 94 -10.12 -9.29 -7.43
CA GLN A 94 -9.91 -10.74 -7.56
C GLN A 94 -10.14 -11.50 -6.24
N LEU A 95 -9.81 -10.88 -5.11
CA LEU A 95 -9.98 -11.45 -3.76
C LEU A 95 -11.37 -11.17 -3.15
N SER A 96 -12.29 -10.57 -3.89
CA SER A 96 -13.62 -10.17 -3.39
C SER A 96 -13.57 -9.20 -2.19
N PHE A 97 -12.53 -8.39 -2.12
CA PHE A 97 -12.33 -7.33 -1.14
C PHE A 97 -12.83 -5.97 -1.62
N LEU A 98 -13.04 -5.83 -2.94
CA LEU A 98 -13.71 -4.74 -3.61
C LEU A 98 -15.03 -5.26 -4.20
N GLY A 99 -16.02 -4.36 -4.32
CA GLY A 99 -17.33 -4.65 -4.87
C GLY A 99 -17.35 -5.04 -6.35
N ASP A 100 -18.50 -4.84 -6.98
CA ASP A 100 -18.76 -5.33 -8.33
C ASP A 100 -17.79 -4.83 -9.42
N LYS A 101 -17.81 -5.52 -10.56
CA LYS A 101 -17.01 -5.18 -11.74
C LYS A 101 -17.21 -3.74 -12.20
N LYS A 102 -18.42 -3.17 -12.04
CA LYS A 102 -18.68 -1.80 -12.46
C LYS A 102 -17.88 -0.81 -11.62
N LEU A 103 -17.81 -1.01 -10.31
CA LEU A 103 -16.96 -0.21 -9.43
C LEU A 103 -15.48 -0.34 -9.82
N PHE A 104 -15.01 -1.56 -10.07
CA PHE A 104 -13.64 -1.80 -10.55
C PHE A 104 -13.33 -1.05 -11.86
N ASP A 105 -14.23 -1.12 -12.84
CA ASP A 105 -14.07 -0.45 -14.13
C ASP A 105 -14.13 1.08 -13.98
N ASP A 106 -15.01 1.60 -13.12
CA ASP A 106 -15.16 3.03 -12.84
C ASP A 106 -13.88 3.60 -12.20
N TRP A 107 -13.31 2.92 -11.19
CA TRP A 107 -12.05 3.33 -10.55
C TRP A 107 -10.86 3.31 -11.51
N ASN A 108 -10.77 2.29 -12.37
CA ASN A 108 -9.70 2.27 -13.38
C ASN A 108 -9.80 3.44 -14.36
N LYS A 109 -11.02 3.83 -14.78
CA LYS A 109 -11.23 5.00 -15.64
C LYS A 109 -10.85 6.31 -14.97
N GLU A 110 -10.99 6.42 -13.65
CA GLU A 110 -10.54 7.59 -12.90
C GLU A 110 -9.03 7.67 -12.82
N LEU A 111 -8.35 6.54 -12.58
CA LEU A 111 -6.90 6.46 -12.67
C LEU A 111 -6.38 6.78 -14.09
N ASP A 112 -7.13 6.43 -15.16
CA ASP A 112 -6.79 6.84 -16.53
C ASP A 112 -6.85 8.37 -16.73
N LYS A 113 -7.72 9.08 -16.02
CA LYS A 113 -7.77 10.55 -16.06
C LYS A 113 -6.51 11.14 -15.39
N PHE A 114 -6.17 10.61 -14.22
CA PHE A 114 -4.97 11.01 -13.48
C PHE A 114 -3.69 10.78 -14.31
N GLU A 115 -3.55 9.61 -14.93
CA GLU A 115 -2.40 9.25 -15.78
C GLU A 115 -2.24 10.20 -16.98
N ARG A 116 -3.36 10.53 -17.64
CA ARG A 116 -3.37 11.50 -18.75
C ARG A 116 -2.93 12.89 -18.31
N ASP A 117 -3.32 13.34 -17.12
CA ASP A 117 -2.92 14.65 -16.61
C ASP A 117 -1.44 14.68 -16.19
N LEU A 118 -0.90 13.58 -15.61
CA LEU A 118 0.54 13.43 -15.39
C LEU A 118 1.33 13.45 -16.70
N GLY A 119 0.87 12.74 -17.73
CA GLY A 119 1.51 12.72 -19.05
C GLY A 119 1.57 14.09 -19.73
N LYS A 120 0.62 14.98 -19.41
CA LYS A 120 0.60 16.38 -19.84
C LYS A 120 1.49 17.30 -19.00
N LYS A 121 2.23 16.75 -18.02
CA LYS A 121 3.06 17.47 -17.04
C LYS A 121 2.27 18.47 -16.18
N ASP A 122 0.96 18.29 -16.05
CA ASP A 122 0.12 19.09 -15.15
C ASP A 122 0.03 18.41 -13.78
N SER A 123 1.15 18.45 -13.04
CA SER A 123 1.29 17.79 -11.74
C SER A 123 0.28 18.28 -10.71
N ALA A 124 -0.15 19.54 -10.79
CA ALA A 124 -1.14 20.09 -9.87
C ALA A 124 -2.54 19.55 -10.15
N LYS A 125 -2.93 19.45 -11.42
CA LYS A 125 -4.22 18.86 -11.78
C LYS A 125 -4.23 17.35 -11.51
N ALA A 126 -3.15 16.65 -11.84
CA ALA A 126 -2.98 15.25 -11.46
C ALA A 126 -3.15 15.07 -9.94
N ARG A 127 -2.48 15.90 -9.13
CA ARG A 127 -2.64 15.85 -7.67
C ARG A 127 -4.10 16.06 -7.23
N GLN A 128 -4.83 16.97 -7.87
CA GLN A 128 -6.25 17.20 -7.56
C GLN A 128 -7.13 16.00 -7.93
N GLU A 129 -6.90 15.36 -9.07
CA GLU A 129 -7.66 14.17 -9.48
C GLU A 129 -7.37 12.97 -8.57
N LEU A 130 -6.12 12.77 -8.15
CA LEU A 130 -5.78 11.73 -7.17
C LEU A 130 -6.38 11.99 -5.79
N ASP A 131 -6.42 13.27 -5.36
CA ASP A 131 -7.08 13.66 -4.10
C ASP A 131 -8.60 13.43 -4.14
N LYS A 132 -9.24 13.72 -5.29
CA LYS A 132 -10.65 13.39 -5.51
C LYS A 132 -10.87 11.88 -5.44
N PHE A 133 -10.05 11.10 -6.13
CA PHE A 133 -10.13 9.64 -6.08
C PHE A 133 -10.00 9.12 -4.63
N GLY A 134 -9.04 9.63 -3.85
CA GLY A 134 -8.91 9.29 -2.42
C GLY A 134 -10.17 9.58 -1.61
N LYS A 135 -10.84 10.72 -1.86
CA LYS A 135 -12.12 11.05 -1.22
C LYS A 135 -13.26 10.11 -1.62
N GLU A 136 -13.26 9.61 -2.85
CA GLU A 136 -14.25 8.61 -3.29
C GLU A 136 -14.04 7.28 -2.59
N VAL A 137 -12.79 6.84 -2.44
CA VAL A 137 -12.40 5.66 -1.66
C VAL A 137 -12.87 5.81 -0.20
N ASP A 138 -12.63 6.96 0.43
CA ASP A 138 -13.08 7.27 1.79
C ASP A 138 -14.61 7.24 1.93
N LYS A 139 -15.32 7.79 0.94
CA LYS A 139 -16.79 7.80 0.92
C LYS A 139 -17.33 6.37 0.83
N LEU A 140 -16.79 5.54 -0.06
CA LEU A 140 -17.20 4.14 -0.20
C LEU A 140 -16.93 3.35 1.08
N ARG A 141 -15.80 3.58 1.77
CA ARG A 141 -15.52 2.93 3.06
C ARG A 141 -16.54 3.33 4.12
N LYS A 142 -16.86 4.62 4.25
CA LYS A 142 -17.89 5.11 5.18
C LYS A 142 -19.26 4.51 4.90
N GLU A 143 -19.63 4.34 3.63
CA GLU A 143 -20.86 3.66 3.24
C GLU A 143 -20.80 2.18 3.61
N THR A 144 -19.71 1.49 3.31
CA THR A 144 -19.52 0.06 3.66
C THR A 144 -19.64 -0.19 5.17
N ILE A 145 -19.02 0.66 6.00
CA ILE A 145 -19.10 0.57 7.47
C ILE A 145 -20.55 0.64 7.96
N LYS A 146 -21.37 1.54 7.40
CA LYS A 146 -22.79 1.66 7.79
C LYS A 146 -23.58 0.36 7.55
N HIS A 147 -23.21 -0.42 6.55
CA HIS A 147 -23.81 -1.73 6.29
C HIS A 147 -23.25 -2.79 7.25
N GLU A 148 -21.94 -2.80 7.49
CA GLU A 148 -21.26 -3.71 8.42
C GLU A 148 -21.80 -3.56 9.86
N ASP A 149 -21.86 -2.34 10.39
CA ASP A 149 -22.31 -2.03 11.75
C ASP A 149 -23.78 -2.42 11.97
N LYS A 150 -24.61 -2.23 10.94
CA LYS A 150 -26.03 -2.59 10.97
C LYS A 150 -26.27 -4.07 10.66
N LYS A 151 -25.21 -4.86 10.42
CA LYS A 151 -25.26 -6.27 9.98
C LYS A 151 -26.18 -6.47 8.77
N ILE A 152 -26.26 -5.45 7.90
CA ILE A 152 -26.99 -5.51 6.63
C ILE A 152 -26.10 -6.24 5.63
N PRO A 153 -26.66 -7.03 4.69
CA PRO A 153 -25.88 -7.61 3.61
C PRO A 153 -24.98 -6.56 2.92
N LYS A 154 -23.75 -6.97 2.58
CA LYS A 154 -22.80 -6.09 1.90
C LYS A 154 -23.44 -5.55 0.62
N PRO A 155 -23.42 -4.22 0.40
CA PRO A 155 -23.92 -3.64 -0.84
C PRO A 155 -23.10 -4.12 -2.04
N SER A 156 -23.64 -4.01 -3.26
CA SER A 156 -22.92 -4.36 -4.50
C SER A 156 -21.60 -3.60 -4.64
N LYS A 157 -21.61 -2.33 -4.24
CA LYS A 157 -20.42 -1.49 -4.14
C LYS A 157 -19.95 -1.47 -2.70
N PHE A 158 -18.81 -2.09 -2.42
CA PHE A 158 -18.20 -2.10 -1.10
C PHE A 158 -16.68 -2.08 -1.20
N ILE A 159 -16.02 -1.76 -0.09
CA ILE A 159 -14.60 -2.00 0.10
C ILE A 159 -14.36 -2.48 1.54
N THR A 160 -13.68 -3.62 1.67
CA THR A 160 -13.30 -4.16 2.98
C THR A 160 -12.29 -3.25 3.67
N GLN A 161 -12.16 -3.38 5.00
CA GLN A 161 -11.17 -2.60 5.75
C GLN A 161 -9.74 -2.82 5.25
N ASP A 162 -9.36 -4.07 4.95
CA ASP A 162 -7.99 -4.39 4.54
C ASP A 162 -7.65 -3.76 3.19
N ALA A 163 -8.51 -3.90 2.18
CA ALA A 163 -8.29 -3.27 0.87
C ALA A 163 -8.33 -1.74 0.97
N TYR A 164 -9.20 -1.18 1.80
CA TYR A 164 -9.24 0.27 2.04
C TYR A 164 -7.93 0.80 2.61
N GLN A 165 -7.38 0.15 3.63
CA GLN A 165 -6.13 0.58 4.26
C GLN A 165 -4.98 0.62 3.25
N VAL A 166 -4.80 -0.46 2.48
CA VAL A 166 -3.74 -0.58 1.47
C VAL A 166 -3.89 0.48 0.37
N ILE A 167 -5.07 0.58 -0.25
CA ILE A 167 -5.30 1.51 -1.35
C ILE A 167 -5.17 2.97 -0.87
N ARG A 168 -5.68 3.29 0.33
CA ARG A 168 -5.65 4.65 0.86
C ARG A 168 -4.24 5.10 1.21
N GLU A 169 -3.45 4.21 1.81
CA GLU A 169 -2.02 4.44 2.10
C GLU A 169 -1.25 4.75 0.82
N ASP A 170 -1.45 3.96 -0.23
CA ASP A 170 -0.74 4.16 -1.50
C ASP A 170 -1.12 5.47 -2.19
N ILE A 171 -2.40 5.86 -2.11
CA ILE A 171 -2.86 7.18 -2.55
C ILE A 171 -2.16 8.29 -1.75
N ASP A 172 -2.05 8.19 -0.42
CA ASP A 172 -1.39 9.20 0.41
C ASP A 172 0.10 9.32 0.13
N ILE A 173 0.80 8.19 -0.05
CA ILE A 173 2.21 8.17 -0.43
C ILE A 173 2.38 8.87 -1.78
N LEU A 174 1.58 8.50 -2.78
CA LEU A 174 1.67 9.09 -4.12
C LEU A 174 1.31 10.59 -4.11
N LEU A 175 0.31 11.02 -3.33
CA LEU A 175 -0.02 12.44 -3.15
C LEU A 175 1.10 13.25 -2.51
N ASN A 176 1.91 12.64 -1.64
CA ASN A 176 3.06 13.29 -0.99
C ASN A 176 4.28 13.35 -1.90
N GLN A 177 4.39 12.46 -2.88
CA GLN A 177 5.42 12.52 -3.92
C GLN A 177 5.15 13.62 -4.96
N LEU A 178 3.89 13.99 -5.17
CA LEU A 178 3.51 15.08 -6.07
C LEU A 178 3.70 16.46 -5.42
N PRO A 179 4.20 17.46 -6.17
CA PRO A 179 4.44 18.80 -5.63
C PRO A 179 3.14 19.42 -5.09
N LYS A 180 3.20 19.88 -3.84
CA LYS A 180 2.21 20.77 -3.23
C LYS A 180 2.50 22.16 -3.79
N LYS A 181 1.61 22.71 -4.61
CA LYS A 181 1.76 24.08 -5.13
C LYS A 181 2.02 25.08 -4.02
#